data_AF-A0A0Q9R0D0-F1
#
_entry.id   AF-A0A0Q9R0D0-F1
#
_cell.length_a   1.000
_cell.length_b   1.000
_cell.length_c   1.000
_cell.angle_alpha   90.00
_cell.angle_beta   90.00
_cell.angle_gamma   90.00
#
_symmetry.space_group_name_H-M   'P 1'
#
loop_
_entity.id
_entity.type
_entity.pdbx_description
1 polymer ?
#
loop_
_entity_poly.entity_id
_entity_poly.type
_entity_poly.pdbx_seq_one_letter_code
_entity_poly.pdbx_strand_id
1 'polypeptide(L)' 'MTLADVGEVLNISSSQTYALVRSGELPAIQVGGRGQWRVETQVLEDYIARAYQKTAASVKDGMHVEQEL' A
#
# COMPACT_ATOMS: atom_id res chain seq x y z
N MET A 1 4.25 12.02 -2.96
CA MET A 1 3.69 11.82 -1.61
C MET A 1 4.76 11.29 -0.67
N THR A 2 4.69 11.65 0.61
CA THR A 2 5.51 11.05 1.68
C THR A 2 4.88 9.74 2.17
N LEU A 3 5.61 8.94 2.96
CA LEU A 3 4.99 7.75 3.58
C LEU A 3 3.92 8.11 4.61
N ALA A 4 3.98 9.30 5.21
CA ALA A 4 2.93 9.78 6.11
C ALA A 4 1.64 10.01 5.31
N ASP A 5 1.70 10.77 4.21
CA ASP A 5 0.53 11.04 3.35
C ASP A 5 -0.10 9.74 2.82
N VAL A 6 0.73 8.75 2.46
CA VAL A 6 0.25 7.44 2.01
C VAL A 6 -0.46 6.69 3.13
N GLY A 7 0.09 6.72 4.35
CA GLY A 7 -0.54 6.11 5.52
C GLY A 7 -1.90 6.72 5.82
N GLU A 8 -2.04 8.04 5.68
CA GLU A 8 -3.32 8.73 5.82
C GLU A 8 -4.34 8.29 4.75
N VAL A 9 -3.93 8.21 3.47
CA VAL A 9 -4.82 7.80 2.38
C VAL A 9 -5.29 6.36 2.52
N LEU A 10 -4.39 5.45 2.91
CA LEU A 10 -4.72 4.04 3.09
C LEU A 10 -5.31 3.73 4.47
N ASN A 11 -5.36 4.73 5.37
CA ASN A 11 -5.77 4.59 6.76
C ASN A 11 -4.99 3.48 7.50
N ILE A 12 -3.66 3.48 7.38
CA ILE A 12 -2.74 2.54 8.02
C ILE A 12 -1.61 3.26 8.78
N SER A 13 -1.00 2.56 9.73
CA SER A 13 0.11 3.09 10.50
C SER A 13 1.39 3.30 9.67
N SER A 14 2.27 4.20 10.11
CA SER A 14 3.57 4.46 9.45
C SER A 14 4.44 3.20 9.33
N SER A 15 4.34 2.27 10.30
CA SER A 15 5.05 0.99 10.24
C SER A 15 4.49 0.08 9.15
N GLN A 16 3.17 0.03 8.97
CA GLN A 16 2.52 -0.70 7.87
C GLN A 16 2.89 -0.08 6.52
N THR A 17 2.85 1.26 6.39
CA THR A 17 3.27 1.92 5.15
C THR A 17 4.73 1.62 4.81
N TYR A 18 5.62 1.66 5.81
CA TYR A 18 7.03 1.31 5.61
C TYR A 18 7.21 -0.18 5.22
N ALA A 19 6.41 -1.08 5.80
CA ALA A 19 6.44 -2.50 5.46
C ALA A 19 6.07 -2.74 3.99
N LEU A 20 5.05 -2.04 3.45
CA LEU A 20 4.66 -2.13 2.04
C LEU A 20 5.79 -1.70 1.09
N VAL A 21 6.51 -0.64 1.46
CA VAL A 21 7.67 -0.17 0.67
C VAL A 21 8.84 -1.15 0.80
N ARG A 22 9.08 -1.66 2.00
CA ARG A 22 10.19 -2.59 2.27
C ARG A 22 9.98 -3.95 1.61
N SER A 23 8.74 -4.43 1.52
CA SER A 23 8.39 -5.65 0.79
C SER A 23 8.39 -5.45 -0.73
N GLY A 24 8.34 -4.20 -1.19
CA GLY A 24 8.24 -3.86 -2.62
C GLY A 24 6.81 -3.92 -3.16
N GLU A 25 5.80 -4.20 -2.33
CA GLU A 25 4.39 -4.17 -2.74
C GLU A 25 3.93 -2.78 -3.13
N LEU A 26 4.47 -1.75 -2.46
CA LEU A 26 4.30 -0.35 -2.83
C LEU A 26 5.63 0.22 -3.32
N PRO A 27 5.82 0.39 -4.65
CA PRO A 27 7.02 1.00 -5.18
C PRO A 27 7.20 2.42 -4.65
N ALA A 28 8.42 2.72 -4.20
CA ALA A 28 8.80 4.04 -3.74
C ALA A 28 10.27 4.29 -4.06
N ILE A 29 10.63 5.55 -4.25
CA ILE A 29 12.01 5.97 -4.46
C ILE A 29 12.53 6.70 -3.23
N GLN A 30 13.82 6.58 -2.93
CA GLN A 30 14.47 7.45 -1.96
C GLN A 30 14.87 8.75 -2.67
N VAL A 31 14.45 9.88 -2.11
CA VAL A 31 14.76 11.20 -2.65
C VAL A 31 15.45 12.00 -1.57
N GLY A 32 16.73 12.29 -1.75
CA GLY A 32 17.53 13.08 -0.81
C GLY A 32 18.24 12.24 0.25
N GLY A 33 18.16 12.69 1.51
CA GLY A 33 18.90 12.09 2.62
C GLY A 33 18.35 10.74 3.09
N ARG A 34 19.00 10.14 4.10
CA ARG A 34 18.59 8.85 4.67
C ARG A 34 17.12 8.91 5.15
N GLY A 35 16.30 8.00 4.67
CA GLY A 35 14.92 7.81 5.14
C GLY A 35 13.86 8.70 4.48
N GLN A 36 14.23 9.53 3.50
CA GLN A 36 13.27 10.30 2.73
C GLN A 36 12.75 9.48 1.55
N TRP A 37 11.53 8.97 1.66
CA TRP A 37 10.86 8.21 0.62
C TRP A 37 9.80 9.05 -0.10
N ARG A 38 9.66 8.82 -1.40
CA ARG A 38 8.63 9.41 -2.25
C ARG A 38 7.88 8.32 -2.98
N VAL A 39 6.56 8.41 -2.90
CA VAL A 39 5.61 7.60 -3.67
C VAL A 39 4.91 8.54 -4.64
N GLU A 40 4.88 8.19 -5.91
CA GLU A 40 4.10 8.91 -6.90
C GLU A 40 2.61 8.59 -6.72
N THR A 41 1.72 9.57 -6.95
CA THR A 41 0.28 9.38 -6.77
C THR A 41 -0.25 8.24 -7.64
N GLN A 42 0.15 8.18 -8.92
CA GLN A 42 -0.25 7.10 -9.82
C GLN A 42 0.18 5.71 -9.30
N VAL A 43 1.36 5.61 -8.68
CA VAL A 43 1.85 4.35 -8.12
C VAL A 43 0.99 3.88 -6.93
N LEU A 44 0.53 4.82 -6.10
CA LEU A 44 -0.41 4.52 -5.02
C LEU A 44 -1.77 4.06 -5.56
N GLU A 45 -2.30 4.77 -6.57
CA GLU A 45 -3.55 4.40 -7.23
C GLU A 45 -3.47 3.01 -7.87
N ASP A 46 -2.37 2.69 -8.54
CA ASP A 46 -2.13 1.37 -9.14
C ASP A 46 -2.03 0.27 -8.08
N TYR A 47 -1.40 0.56 -6.94
CA TYR A 47 -1.37 -0.36 -5.80
C TYR A 47 -2.79 -0.65 -5.30
N ILE A 48 -3.60 0.39 -5.09
CA ILE A 48 -5.00 0.26 -4.64
C ILE A 48 -5.80 -0.59 -5.65
N ALA A 49 -5.65 -0.33 -6.95
CA ALA A 49 -6.32 -1.10 -8.00
C ALA A 49 -5.94 -2.59 -7.96
N ARG A 50 -4.63 -2.90 -7.83
CA ARG A 50 -4.15 -4.29 -7.69
C ARG A 50 -4.68 -4.96 -6.42
N ALA A 51 -4.74 -4.23 -5.31
CA ALA A 51 -5.27 -4.73 -4.04
C ALA A 51 -6.75 -5.11 -4.17
N TYR A 52 -7.57 -4.26 -4.81
CA TYR A 52 -8.97 -4.60 -5.09
C TYR A 52 -9.11 -5.82 -6.01
N GLN A 53 -8.29 -5.92 -7.06
CA GLN A 53 -8.31 -7.09 -7.96
C GLN A 53 -7.98 -8.38 -7.21
N LYS A 54 -6.97 -8.36 -6.33
CA LYS A 54 -6.59 -9.50 -5.50
C LYS A 54 -7.73 -9.91 -4.58
N THR A 55 -8.34 -8.96 -3.86
CA THR A 55 -9.49 -9.23 -2.99
C THR A 55 -10.67 -9.80 -3.78
N ALA A 56 -10.98 -9.22 -4.94
CA ALA A 56 -12.06 -9.70 -5.79
C ALA A 56 -11.80 -11.13 -6.30
N ALA A 57 -10.54 -11.46 -6.63
CA ALA A 57 -10.17 -12.82 -7.00
C ALA A 57 -10.32 -13.80 -5.83
N SER A 58 -9.85 -13.44 -4.62
CA SER A 58 -10.02 -14.27 -3.42
C SER A 58 -11.48 -14.54 -3.08
N VAL A 59 -12.35 -13.53 -3.16
CA VAL A 59 -13.79 -13.69 -2.90
C VAL A 59 -14.45 -14.58 -3.95
N LYS A 60 -14.09 -14.44 -5.24
CA LYS A 60 -14.60 -15.31 -6.32
C LYS A 60 -14.20 -16.76 -6.16
N ASP A 61 -13.00 -17.02 -5.63
CA ASP A 61 -12.48 -18.36 -5.36
C ASP A 61 -13.15 -19.01 -4.12
N GLY A 62 -14.08 -18.32 -3.45
CA GLY A 62 -14.76 -18.81 -2.26
C GLY A 62 -13.88 -18.78 -1.01
N MET A 63 -12.75 -18.09 -1.07
CA MET A 63 -11.85 -17.91 0.07
C MET A 63 -12.47 -16.85 0.99
N HIS A 64 -12.98 -17.29 2.14
CA HIS A 64 -13.61 -16.44 3.15
C HIS A 64 -12.55 -15.45 3.67
N VAL A 65 -12.61 -14.20 3.20
CA VAL A 65 -11.90 -13.10 3.87
C VAL A 65 -12.64 -12.84 5.17
N GLU A 66 -12.08 -13.35 6.27
CA GLU A 66 -12.58 -13.07 7.62
C GLU A 66 -12.66 -11.56 7.81
N GLN A 67 -13.88 -11.06 7.89
CA GLN A 67 -14.18 -9.71 8.34
C GLN A 67 -14.27 -9.77 9.86
N GLU A 68 -13.23 -9.32 10.56
CA GLU A 68 -13.40 -8.94 11.95
C GLU A 68 -14.18 -7.62 12.01
N LEU A 69 -15.26 -7.67 12.80
CA LEU A 69 -16.21 -6.60 13.13
C LEU A 69 -15.60 -5.57 14.08
#